data_AF-A0A327S6F3-F1
#
_entry.id   AF-A0A327S6F3-F1
#
_cell.length_a   1.000
_cell.length_b   1.000
_cell.length_c   1.000
_cell.angle_alpha   90.00
_cell.angle_beta   90.00
_cell.angle_gamma   90.00
#
_symmetry.space_group_name_H-M   'P 1'
#
loop_
_entity.id
_entity.type
_entity.pdbx_description
1 polymer ?
#
loop_
_entity_poly.entity_id
_entity_poly.type
_entity_poly.pdbx_seq_one_letter_code
_entity_poly.pdbx_strand_id
1 'polypeptide(L)' 'MNALRNTVQLIGRLGQDPEIVNFPDGNKMAKFSMATDDSYKDKDGAKVERTYWHNIVVRGGLVDV' A
#
# COMPACT_ATOMS: atom_id res chain seq x y z
N MET A 1 -27.85 -9.42 -10.33
CA MET A 1 -26.53 -9.61 -9.71
C MET A 1 -25.93 -8.24 -9.45
N ASN A 2 -25.88 -7.79 -8.19
CA ASN A 2 -25.06 -6.64 -7.84
C ASN A 2 -23.62 -7.14 -7.73
N ALA A 3 -22.79 -6.81 -8.72
CA ALA A 3 -21.36 -7.10 -8.66
C ALA A 3 -20.71 -6.00 -7.82
N LEU A 4 -20.55 -6.25 -6.52
CA LEU A 4 -19.75 -5.38 -5.66
C LEU A 4 -18.32 -5.35 -6.19
N ARG A 5 -17.83 -4.16 -6.59
CA ARG A 5 -16.48 -3.95 -7.09
C ARG A 5 -15.66 -3.23 -6.04
N ASN A 6 -14.59 -3.88 -5.57
CA ASN A 6 -13.57 -3.26 -4.75
C ASN A 6 -12.23 -3.36 -5.49
N THR A 7 -11.67 -2.23 -5.87
CA THR A 7 -10.38 -2.15 -6.57
C THR A 7 -9.63 -0.93 -6.06
N VAL A 8 -8.32 -1.10 -5.86
CA VAL A 8 -7.43 -0.05 -5.35
C VAL A 8 -6.18 -0.04 -6.23
N GLN A 9 -5.75 1.14 -6.66
CA GLN A 9 -4.49 1.36 -7.35
C GLN A 9 -3.70 2.40 -6.56
N LEU A 10 -2.47 2.06 -6.19
CA LEU A 10 -1.57 2.92 -5.43
C LEU A 10 -0.23 3.01 -6.14
N ILE A 11 0.34 4.20 -6.20
CA ILE A 11 1.69 4.46 -6.71
C ILE A 11 2.37 5.32 -5.66
N GLY A 12 3.49 4.84 -5.14
CA GLY A 12 4.13 5.45 -3.99
C GLY A 12 5.53 4.93 -3.72
N ARG A 13 6.04 5.23 -2.53
CA ARG A 13 7.38 4.84 -2.08
C ARG A 13 7.27 3.91 -0.88
N LEU A 14 8.14 2.91 -0.79
CA LEU A 14 8.23 2.06 0.40
C LEU A 14 8.73 2.87 1.60
N GLY A 15 8.11 2.66 2.76
CA GLY A 15 8.57 3.25 4.01
C GLY A 15 9.75 2.51 4.64
N GLN A 16 9.86 1.23 4.33
CA GLN A 16 10.87 0.30 4.82
C GLN A 16 10.93 -0.91 3.88
N ASP A 17 11.99 -1.70 4.01
CA ASP A 17 12.10 -2.97 3.29
C ASP A 17 10.95 -3.92 3.68
N PRO A 18 10.40 -4.70 2.73
CA PRO A 18 9.34 -5.66 3.05
C PRO A 18 9.80 -6.73 4.05
N GLU A 19 8.98 -6.95 5.08
CA GLU A 19 9.14 -8.05 6.03
C GLU A 19 8.52 -9.32 5.44
N ILE A 20 9.32 -10.38 5.33
CA ILE A 20 8.88 -11.69 4.83
C ILE A 20 8.66 -12.65 5.99
N VAL A 21 7.44 -13.17 6.12
CA VAL A 21 7.06 -14.17 7.11
C VAL A 21 6.81 -15.50 6.40
N ASN A 22 7.56 -16.52 6.81
CA ASN A 22 7.36 -17.90 6.38
C ASN A 22 6.50 -18.63 7.43
N PHE A 23 5.42 -19.26 7.00
CA PHE A 23 4.53 -20.00 7.87
C PHE A 23 4.86 -21.51 7.87
N PRO A 24 4.51 -22.24 8.94
CA PRO A 24 4.80 -23.68 9.06
C PRO A 24 4.12 -24.56 8.00
N ASP A 25 3.04 -24.07 7.40
CA ASP A 25 2.29 -24.74 6.33
C ASP A 25 2.91 -24.53 4.93
N GLY A 26 4.07 -23.88 4.85
CA GLY A 26 4.77 -23.56 3.61
C GLY A 26 4.29 -22.28 2.92
N ASN A 27 3.29 -21.59 3.47
CA ASN A 27 2.86 -20.30 2.93
C ASN A 27 3.84 -19.19 3.29
N LYS A 28 3.87 -18.15 2.45
CA LYS A 28 4.63 -16.92 2.69
C LYS A 28 3.73 -15.70 2.65
N MET A 29 4.13 -14.68 3.40
CA MET A 29 3.51 -13.36 3.40
C MET A 29 4.58 -12.28 3.43
N ALA A 30 4.43 -11.26 2.59
CA ALA A 30 5.19 -10.03 2.68
C ALA A 30 4.34 -8.92 3.30
N LYS A 31 4.93 -8.10 4.15
CA LYS A 31 4.29 -6.90 4.70
C LYS A 31 5.21 -5.69 4.54
N PHE A 32 4.65 -4.58 4.08
CA PHE A 32 5.37 -3.31 4.00
C PHE A 32 4.42 -2.12 4.13
N SER A 33 4.99 -0.97 4.48
CA SER A 33 4.30 0.31 4.43
C SER A 33 4.64 1.05 3.14
N MET A 34 3.66 1.76 2.58
CA MET A 34 3.86 2.60 1.40
C MET A 34 3.32 4.01 1.65
N ALA A 35 4.12 5.01 1.32
CA ALA A 35 3.75 6.40 1.31
C ALA A 35 3.23 6.82 -0.07
N THR A 36 2.07 7.46 -0.13
CA THR A 36 1.57 8.16 -1.32
C THR A 36 1.39 9.63 -1.01
N ASP A 37 1.92 10.50 -1.86
CA ASP A 37 1.84 11.95 -1.67
C ASP A 37 0.69 12.53 -2.50
N ASP A 38 -0.06 13.46 -1.90
CA ASP A 38 -1.05 14.28 -2.56
C ASP A 38 -0.75 15.75 -2.26
N SER A 39 -1.01 16.62 -3.24
CA SER A 39 -0.85 18.06 -3.06
C SER A 39 -2.04 18.80 -3.64
N TYR A 40 -2.68 19.63 -2.82
CA TYR A 40 -3.83 20.42 -3.21
C TYR A 40 -3.67 21.86 -2.72
N LYS A 41 -4.48 22.77 -3.25
CA LYS A 41 -4.60 24.12 -2.72
C LYS A 41 -5.78 24.19 -1.77
N ASP A 42 -5.58 24.73 -0.58
CA ASP A 42 -6.67 24.98 0.35
C ASP A 42 -7.51 26.20 -0.08
N LYS A 43 -8.53 26.53 0.72
CA LYS A 43 -9.46 27.64 0.44
C LYS A 43 -8.78 29.00 0.49
N ASP A 44 -7.67 29.11 1.22
CA ASP A 44 -6.89 30.34 1.39
C ASP A 44 -5.79 30.48 0.31
N GLY A 45 -5.70 29.50 -0.60
CA GLY A 45 -4.78 29.48 -1.73
C GLY A 45 -3.39 28.94 -1.41
N ALA A 46 -3.15 28.45 -0.18
CA ALA A 46 -1.89 27.85 0.20
C ALA A 46 -1.78 26.43 -0.36
N LYS A 47 -0.57 26.06 -0.81
CA LYS A 47 -0.27 24.69 -1.22
C LYS A 47 -0.12 23.83 0.03
N VAL A 48 -0.95 22.80 0.14
CA VAL A 48 -0.90 21.80 1.19
C VAL A 48 -0.36 20.51 0.58
N GLU A 49 0.70 19.98 1.17
CA GLU A 49 1.25 18.66 0.83
C GLU A 49 0.88 17.67 1.94
N ARG A 50 0.36 16.51 1.56
CA ARG A 50 -0.06 15.48 2.50
C ARG A 50 0.43 14.11 2.05
N THR A 51 1.12 13.42 2.96
CA THR A 51 1.51 12.03 2.78
C THR A 51 0.50 11.11 3.46
N TYR A 52 0.08 10.07 2.74
CA TYR A 52 -0.75 8.99 3.25
C TYR A 52 0.06 7.72 3.36
N TRP A 53 -0.14 6.99 4.46
CA TRP A 53 0.56 5.75 4.74
C TRP A 53 -0.39 4.56 4.62
N HIS A 54 -0.01 3.58 3.81
CA HIS A 54 -0.79 2.37 3.54
C HIS A 54 -0.01 1.16 4.03
N ASN A 55 -0.67 0.25 4.75
CA ASN A 55 -0.09 -1.04 5.12
C ASN A 55 -0.51 -2.09 4.08
N ILE A 56 0.45 -2.64 3.36
CA ILE A 56 0.23 -3.62 2.30
C ILE A 56 0.64 -5.01 2.78
N VAL A 57 -0.21 -5.99 2.50
CA VAL A 57 0.04 -7.41 2.77
C VAL A 57 -0.07 -8.17 1.47
N VAL A 58 1.00 -8.85 1.09
CA VAL A 58 1.07 -9.70 -0.11
C VAL A 58 1.16 -11.15 0.36
N ARG A 59 0.48 -12.07 -0.33
CA ARG A 59 0.46 -13.51 0.00
C ARG A 59 0.66 -14.33 -1.27
N GLY A 60 1.12 -15.57 -1.10
CA GLY A 60 1.28 -16.53 -2.21
C GLY A 60 2.42 -16.17 -3.15
N GLY A 61 2.30 -16.52 -4.43
CA GLY A 61 3.41 -16.44 -5.39
C GLY A 61 3.97 -15.04 -5.66
N LEU A 62 3.23 -13.97 -5.34
CA LEU A 62 3.72 -12.59 -5.48
C LEU A 62 4.74 -12.19 -4.40
N VAL A 63 4.94 -13.02 -3.38
CA VAL A 63 5.92 -12.78 -2.32
C VAL A 63 7.35 -13.04 -2.78
N ASP A 64 7.54 -13.85 -3.82
CA ASP A 64 8.86 -14.30 -4.29
C ASP A 64 9.36 -13.56 -5.56
N VAL A 65 8.64 -12.52 -6.01
CA VAL A 65 8.94 -11.75 -7.24
C VAL A 65 9.84 -10.56 -6.95
#